data_AF-A0A7Y4Y043-F1
#
_entry.id   AF-A0A7Y4Y043-F1
#
_cell.length_a   1.000
_cell.length_b   1.000
_cell.length_c   1.000
_cell.angle_alpha   90.00
_cell.angle_beta   90.00
_cell.angle_gamma   90.00
#
_symmetry.space_group_name_H-M   'P 1'
#
loop_
_entity.id
_entity.type
_entity.pdbx_description
1 polymer ?
#
loop_
_entity_poly.entity_id
_entity_poly.type
_entity_poly.pdbx_seq_one_letter_code
_entity_poly.pdbx_strand_id
1 'polypeptide(L)'
;MNIQETPTVFIAYPHDFLCYEKFERKITKILSNLNKFSLAYRDDYLGYIEKKLGADKRVLDAITLPDNKKNFDGINYAIIFNDSESFSNIITDLSTKKIPTRLIDTKITRVVNVDKKEKYDVYIGRGSDWGNPYPIGIEGNRDEVIRKYQYDFDRGYLKSSKEQLLKLRGRTLGCHCKPAACHGDVLANYLNSLDDGE
;
A
#
# COMPACT_ATOMS: atom_id res chain seq x y z
N MET A 1 -30.77 28.09 13.44
CA MET A 1 -30.44 26.65 13.48
C MET A 1 -29.10 26.50 12.81
N ASN A 2 -28.03 26.18 13.55
CA ASN A 2 -26.75 25.86 12.91
C ASN A 2 -26.94 24.53 12.19
N ILE A 3 -27.06 24.58 10.86
CA ILE A 3 -26.90 23.40 10.03
C ILE A 3 -25.43 23.02 10.21
N GLN A 4 -25.17 22.04 11.06
CA GLN A 4 -23.84 21.47 11.18
C GLN A 4 -23.59 20.79 9.83
N GLU A 5 -22.83 21.44 8.95
CA GLU A 5 -22.44 20.88 7.67
C GLU A 5 -21.87 19.48 7.90
N THR A 6 -22.40 18.51 7.16
CA THR A 6 -21.92 17.13 7.26
C THR A 6 -20.46 17.12 6.80
N PRO A 7 -19.52 16.68 7.65
CA PRO A 7 -18.12 16.70 7.28
C PRO A 7 -17.84 15.68 6.17
N THR A 8 -17.06 16.07 5.17
CA THR A 8 -16.53 15.15 4.15
C THR A 8 -15.11 14.73 4.51
N VAL A 9 -14.89 13.43 4.62
CA VAL A 9 -13.61 12.81 4.94
C VAL A 9 -12.99 12.24 3.67
N PHE A 10 -11.83 12.77 3.29
CA PHE A 10 -11.02 12.22 2.21
C PHE A 10 -10.15 11.06 2.72
N ILE A 11 -10.14 9.93 2.03
CA ILE A 11 -9.30 8.76 2.37
C ILE A 11 -8.46 8.38 1.14
N ALA A 12 -7.16 8.14 1.35
CA ALA A 12 -6.28 7.58 0.33
C ALA A 12 -5.28 6.58 0.93
N TYR A 13 -4.97 5.52 0.18
CA TYR A 13 -3.99 4.51 0.55
C TYR A 13 -3.24 3.97 -0.67
N PRO A 14 -1.95 3.59 -0.55
CA PRO A 14 -1.14 3.14 -1.69
C PRO A 14 -1.61 1.80 -2.24
N HIS A 15 -1.42 1.54 -3.54
CA HIS A 15 -1.77 0.26 -4.17
C HIS A 15 -1.02 -0.93 -3.55
N ASP A 16 0.21 -0.72 -3.12
CA ASP A 16 1.03 -1.75 -2.48
C ASP A 16 0.72 -1.93 -0.98
N PHE A 17 -0.25 -1.20 -0.40
CA PHE A 17 -0.64 -1.35 1.00
C PHE A 17 -1.60 -2.53 1.22
N LEU A 18 -1.04 -3.73 1.25
CA LEU A 18 -1.81 -4.99 1.27
C LEU A 18 -2.34 -5.42 2.65
N CYS A 19 -2.26 -4.55 3.67
CA CYS A 19 -2.71 -4.87 5.04
C CYS A 19 -4.09 -4.26 5.35
N TYR A 20 -5.15 -5.05 5.15
CA TYR A 20 -6.53 -4.62 5.45
C TYR A 20 -6.77 -4.45 6.95
N GLU A 21 -6.17 -5.28 7.80
CA GLU A 21 -6.35 -5.24 9.26
C GLU A 21 -5.89 -3.90 9.82
N LYS A 22 -4.73 -3.41 9.36
CA LYS A 22 -4.22 -2.08 9.72
C LYS A 22 -5.14 -0.97 9.19
N PHE A 23 -5.62 -1.10 7.95
CA PHE A 23 -6.60 -0.15 7.40
C PHE A 23 -7.84 -0.05 8.29
N GLU A 24 -8.50 -1.18 8.54
CA GLU A 24 -9.72 -1.26 9.32
C GLU A 24 -9.53 -0.71 10.73
N ARG A 25 -8.47 -1.14 11.42
CA ARG A 25 -8.15 -0.72 12.79
C ARG A 25 -7.97 0.79 12.90
N LYS A 26 -7.23 1.39 11.96
CA LYS A 26 -6.98 2.83 11.93
C LYS A 26 -8.23 3.63 11.59
N ILE A 27 -8.95 3.23 10.53
CA ILE A 27 -10.17 3.90 10.10
C ILE A 27 -11.24 3.85 11.19
N THR A 28 -11.47 2.69 11.81
CA THR A 28 -12.43 2.53 12.90
C THR A 28 -12.12 3.48 14.06
N LYS A 29 -10.85 3.57 14.45
CA LYS A 29 -10.41 4.44 15.55
C LYS A 29 -10.52 5.93 15.20
N ILE A 30 -10.14 6.34 13.99
CA ILE A 30 -10.13 7.76 13.60
C ILE A 30 -11.55 8.28 13.42
N LEU A 31 -12.44 7.46 12.84
CA LEU A 31 -13.83 7.83 12.57
C LEU A 31 -14.78 7.52 13.73
N SER A 32 -14.30 7.06 14.90
CA SER A 32 -15.15 6.61 16.01
C SER A 32 -16.06 7.70 16.56
N ASN A 33 -15.60 8.96 16.50
CA ASN A 33 -16.31 10.11 17.06
C ASN A 33 -17.23 10.81 16.06
N LEU A 34 -17.28 10.32 14.81
CA LEU A 34 -18.16 10.88 13.78
C LEU A 34 -19.48 10.13 13.76
N ASN A 35 -20.58 10.88 13.92
CA ASN A 35 -21.94 10.34 13.89
C ASN A 35 -22.49 10.21 12.47
N LYS A 36 -22.24 11.22 11.62
CA LYS A 36 -22.61 11.25 10.20
C LYS A 36 -21.52 11.98 9.42
N PHE A 37 -21.14 11.45 8.27
CA PHE A 37 -20.10 12.05 7.41
C PHE A 37 -20.28 11.59 5.95
N SER A 38 -19.72 12.33 5.02
CA SER A 38 -19.56 11.91 3.63
C SER A 38 -18.12 11.44 3.39
N LEU A 39 -17.93 10.55 2.42
CA LEU A 39 -16.61 10.04 2.03
C LEU A 39 -16.18 10.64 0.70
N ALA A 40 -14.88 10.86 0.58
CA ALA A 40 -14.24 11.16 -0.68
C ALA A 40 -12.98 10.31 -0.85
N TYR A 41 -12.73 9.81 -2.05
CA TYR A 41 -11.51 9.08 -2.39
C TYR A 41 -11.26 9.17 -3.89
N ARG A 42 -10.01 8.97 -4.33
CA ARG A 42 -9.70 8.96 -5.78
C ARG A 42 -9.87 7.58 -6.38
N ASP A 43 -9.37 6.59 -5.66
CA ASP A 43 -9.33 5.20 -6.08
C ASP A 43 -9.50 4.31 -4.85
N ASP A 44 -10.12 3.15 -5.04
CA ASP A 44 -10.27 2.10 -4.05
C ASP A 44 -9.77 0.77 -4.65
N TYR A 45 -8.54 0.78 -5.16
CA TYR A 45 -7.93 -0.31 -5.92
C TYR A 45 -8.04 -1.69 -5.25
N LEU A 46 -7.91 -1.75 -3.92
CA LEU A 46 -8.00 -2.98 -3.13
C LEU A 46 -9.40 -3.20 -2.52
N GLY A 47 -10.36 -2.30 -2.76
CA GLY A 47 -11.72 -2.37 -2.23
C GLY A 47 -11.84 -2.16 -0.72
N TYR A 48 -10.84 -1.56 -0.07
CA TYR A 48 -10.80 -1.40 1.38
C TYR A 48 -11.84 -0.41 1.90
N ILE A 49 -12.05 0.69 1.17
CA ILE A 49 -13.04 1.71 1.54
C ILE A 49 -14.42 1.09 1.43
N GLU A 50 -14.74 0.46 0.31
CA GLU A 50 -16.03 -0.20 0.09
C GLU A 50 -16.26 -1.30 1.14
N LYS A 51 -15.29 -2.19 1.33
CA LYS A 51 -15.38 -3.29 2.31
C LYS A 51 -15.64 -2.79 3.73
N LYS A 52 -15.01 -1.68 4.15
CA LYS A 52 -15.15 -1.19 5.53
C LYS A 52 -16.33 -0.24 5.73
N LEU A 53 -16.63 0.59 4.75
CA LEU A 53 -17.49 1.76 4.90
C LEU A 53 -18.73 1.74 4.01
N GLY A 54 -18.81 0.86 3.00
CA GLY A 54 -19.95 0.80 2.08
C GLY A 54 -21.28 0.48 2.76
N ALA A 55 -21.27 -0.30 3.85
CA ALA A 55 -22.45 -0.63 4.65
C ALA A 55 -22.55 0.17 5.97
N ASP A 56 -21.65 1.11 6.22
CA ASP A 56 -21.64 1.89 7.47
C ASP A 56 -22.75 2.95 7.42
N LYS A 57 -23.77 2.81 8.28
CA LYS A 57 -24.95 3.70 8.35
C LYS A 57 -24.61 5.16 8.69
N ARG A 58 -23.38 5.44 9.12
CA ARG A 58 -22.87 6.79 9.39
C ARG A 58 -22.42 7.50 8.12
N VAL A 59 -22.11 6.75 7.06
CA VAL A 59 -21.75 7.29 5.74
C VAL A 59 -23.03 7.72 5.04
N LEU A 60 -23.14 9.01 4.72
CA LEU A 60 -24.30 9.57 4.03
C LEU A 60 -24.14 9.55 2.51
N ASP A 61 -22.92 9.73 2.02
CA ASP A 61 -22.59 9.75 0.60
C ASP A 61 -21.11 9.38 0.41
N ALA A 62 -20.76 8.91 -0.79
CA ALA A 62 -19.40 8.54 -1.17
C ALA A 62 -19.08 9.08 -2.57
N ILE A 63 -18.06 9.95 -2.65
CA ILE A 63 -17.72 10.70 -3.85
C ILE A 63 -16.35 10.25 -4.37
N THR A 64 -16.31 9.76 -5.59
CA THR A 64 -15.05 9.52 -6.31
C THR A 64 -14.53 10.82 -6.91
N LEU A 65 -13.33 11.24 -6.49
CA LEU A 65 -12.65 12.42 -7.03
C LEU A 65 -11.80 12.01 -8.23
N PRO A 66 -12.00 12.58 -9.43
CA PRO A 66 -11.19 12.22 -10.58
C PRO A 66 -9.74 12.69 -10.40
N ASP A 67 -8.78 11.92 -10.92
CA ASP A 67 -7.33 12.14 -10.72
C ASP A 67 -6.84 13.52 -11.17
N ASN A 68 -7.49 14.09 -12.19
CA ASN A 68 -7.17 15.41 -12.72
C ASN A 68 -7.66 16.58 -11.85
N LYS A 69 -8.50 16.32 -10.85
CA LYS A 69 -9.09 17.34 -9.99
C LYS A 69 -8.19 17.56 -8.78
N LYS A 70 -7.37 18.60 -8.86
CA LYS A 70 -6.56 19.12 -7.72
C LYS A 70 -7.41 19.75 -6.61
N ASN A 71 -8.72 19.86 -6.81
CA ASN A 71 -9.54 20.68 -5.96
C ASN A 71 -10.21 19.86 -4.86
N PHE A 72 -9.66 19.93 -3.65
CA PHE A 72 -10.22 19.40 -2.40
C PHE A 72 -11.30 20.32 -1.79
N ASP A 73 -12.02 21.08 -2.61
CA ASP A 73 -13.14 21.90 -2.13
C ASP A 73 -14.25 21.02 -1.55
N GLY A 74 -14.77 21.42 -0.38
CA GLY A 74 -15.74 20.64 0.37
C GLY A 74 -15.15 19.51 1.23
N ILE A 75 -13.84 19.25 1.15
CA ILE A 75 -13.17 18.29 2.04
C ILE A 75 -12.86 18.97 3.37
N ASN A 76 -13.34 18.40 4.47
CA ASN A 76 -13.14 18.95 5.81
C ASN A 76 -12.01 18.25 6.58
N TYR A 77 -11.74 16.99 6.25
CA TYR A 77 -10.72 16.18 6.91
C TYR A 77 -10.11 15.19 5.93
N ALA A 78 -8.84 14.84 6.09
CA ALA A 78 -8.18 13.83 5.27
C ALA A 78 -7.47 12.76 6.13
N ILE A 79 -7.51 11.52 5.67
CA ILE A 79 -6.79 10.37 6.21
C ILE A 79 -5.95 9.77 5.09
N ILE A 80 -4.63 9.85 5.22
CA ILE A 80 -3.70 9.37 4.20
C ILE A 80 -2.84 8.28 4.80
N PHE A 81 -2.90 7.07 4.25
CA PHE A 81 -1.89 6.06 4.48
C PHE A 81 -0.67 6.43 3.64
N ASN A 82 0.40 6.85 4.30
CA ASN A 82 1.55 7.49 3.69
C ASN A 82 2.72 6.51 3.60
N ASP A 83 3.25 6.35 2.40
CA ASP A 83 4.45 5.55 2.09
C ASP A 83 5.64 6.43 1.68
N SER A 84 5.52 7.75 1.87
CA SER A 84 6.49 8.78 1.50
C SER A 84 6.73 8.96 0.00
N GLU A 85 5.94 8.33 -0.86
CA GLU A 85 6.13 8.38 -2.32
C GLU A 85 4.82 8.67 -3.07
N SER A 86 3.77 7.89 -2.82
CA SER A 86 2.55 7.86 -3.63
C SER A 86 1.73 9.16 -3.57
N PHE A 87 1.76 9.87 -2.44
CA PHE A 87 0.80 10.97 -2.17
C PHE A 87 1.44 12.33 -1.91
N SER A 88 2.72 12.52 -2.22
CA SER A 88 3.45 13.77 -1.96
C SER A 88 2.70 15.02 -2.46
N ASN A 89 2.21 14.99 -3.70
CA ASN A 89 1.43 16.10 -4.28
C ASN A 89 0.09 16.34 -3.55
N ILE A 90 -0.62 15.25 -3.21
CA ILE A 90 -1.90 15.33 -2.48
C ILE A 90 -1.69 15.94 -1.10
N ILE A 91 -0.66 15.49 -0.37
CA ILE A 91 -0.32 16.00 0.95
C ILE A 91 0.02 17.49 0.88
N THR A 92 0.80 17.91 -0.13
CA THR A 92 1.09 19.34 -0.36
C THR A 92 -0.19 20.15 -0.62
N ASP A 93 -1.06 19.69 -1.53
CA ASP A 93 -2.30 20.38 -1.87
C ASP A 93 -3.25 20.52 -0.66
N LEU A 94 -3.40 19.45 0.14
CA LEU A 94 -4.19 19.45 1.39
C LEU A 94 -3.61 20.45 2.40
N SER A 95 -2.29 20.50 2.52
CA SER A 95 -1.59 21.44 3.40
C SER A 95 -1.79 22.90 2.97
N THR A 96 -1.68 23.19 1.66
CA THR A 96 -1.93 24.53 1.11
C THR A 96 -3.36 25.00 1.39
N LYS A 97 -4.34 24.10 1.31
CA LYS A 97 -5.75 24.39 1.66
C LYS A 97 -6.04 24.38 3.17
N LYS A 98 -5.03 24.12 4.01
CA LYS A 98 -5.16 24.01 5.48
C LYS A 98 -6.19 22.98 5.93
N ILE A 99 -6.34 21.90 5.16
CA ILE A 99 -7.23 20.80 5.52
C ILE A 99 -6.54 19.95 6.60
N PRO A 100 -7.15 19.76 7.78
CA PRO A 100 -6.59 18.89 8.82
C PRO A 100 -6.42 17.47 8.27
N THR A 101 -5.18 16.98 8.28
CA THR A 101 -4.80 15.72 7.65
C THR A 101 -4.13 14.79 8.66
N ARG A 102 -4.63 13.56 8.75
CA ARG A 102 -4.02 12.48 9.53
C ARG A 102 -3.18 11.61 8.61
N LEU A 103 -1.87 11.70 8.76
CA LEU A 103 -0.93 10.79 8.11
C LEU A 103 -0.78 9.53 8.97
N ILE A 104 -0.87 8.37 8.32
CA ILE A 104 -0.64 7.06 8.90
C ILE A 104 0.55 6.46 8.15
N ASP A 105 1.69 6.36 8.82
CA ASP A 105 2.88 5.82 8.17
C ASP A 105 2.71 4.33 7.84
N THR A 106 3.01 4.00 6.59
CA THR A 106 2.98 2.65 6.04
C THR A 106 4.34 2.32 5.45
N LYS A 107 5.01 1.32 6.02
CA LYS A 107 6.33 0.85 5.58
C LYS A 107 6.13 -0.09 4.38
N ILE A 108 6.02 0.49 3.19
CA ILE A 108 5.85 -0.24 1.92
C ILE A 108 7.20 -0.70 1.39
N THR A 109 7.35 -2.02 1.21
CA THR A 109 8.47 -2.64 0.50
C THR A 109 8.20 -2.62 -1.00
N ARG A 110 9.20 -2.24 -1.80
CA ARG A 110 9.11 -2.13 -3.26
C ARG A 110 10.18 -2.95 -3.96
N VAL A 111 9.97 -3.24 -5.25
CA VAL A 111 10.98 -3.90 -6.09
C VAL A 111 11.32 -3.00 -7.28
N VAL A 112 12.61 -2.74 -7.46
CA VAL A 112 13.16 -1.86 -8.50
C VAL A 112 14.08 -2.63 -9.44
N ASN A 113 14.29 -2.11 -10.65
CA ASN A 113 15.23 -2.66 -11.61
C ASN A 113 16.64 -2.08 -11.40
N VAL A 114 17.60 -2.94 -11.03
CA VAL A 114 19.00 -2.54 -10.83
C VAL A 114 19.72 -2.13 -12.11
N ASP A 115 19.36 -2.71 -13.26
CA ASP A 115 19.93 -2.37 -14.57
C ASP A 115 19.54 -0.96 -15.02
N LYS A 116 18.42 -0.44 -14.48
CA LYS A 116 18.00 0.96 -14.65
C LYS A 116 18.73 1.93 -13.73
N LYS A 117 19.67 1.46 -12.91
CA LYS A 117 20.39 2.23 -11.88
C LYS A 117 19.45 2.89 -10.86
N GLU A 118 18.29 2.28 -10.61
CA GLU A 118 17.37 2.69 -9.56
C GLU A 118 18.01 2.43 -8.20
N LYS A 119 17.78 3.32 -7.23
CA LYS A 119 18.30 3.15 -5.87
C LYS A 119 17.59 1.98 -5.19
N TYR A 120 18.35 1.11 -4.53
CA TYR A 120 17.82 0.01 -3.73
C TYR A 120 18.61 -0.15 -2.43
N ASP A 121 17.98 -0.71 -1.41
CA ASP A 121 18.59 -0.99 -0.11
C ASP A 121 19.17 -2.40 -0.04
N VAL A 122 18.49 -3.37 -0.66
CA VAL A 122 18.86 -4.79 -0.59
C VAL A 122 18.77 -5.45 -1.96
N TYR A 123 19.87 -6.04 -2.41
CA TYR A 123 19.90 -6.81 -3.65
C TYR A 123 19.32 -8.22 -3.44
N ILE A 124 18.29 -8.57 -4.21
CA ILE A 124 17.58 -9.85 -4.13
C ILE A 124 17.73 -10.70 -5.40
N GLY A 125 18.68 -10.36 -6.28
CA GLY A 125 18.93 -11.10 -7.51
C GLY A 125 19.49 -12.50 -7.29
N ARG A 126 19.65 -13.25 -8.39
CA ARG A 126 20.17 -14.62 -8.36
C ARG A 126 21.55 -14.67 -7.70
N GLY A 127 21.75 -15.64 -6.81
CA GLY A 127 22.99 -15.78 -6.04
C GLY A 127 22.97 -15.07 -4.68
N SER A 128 22.00 -14.18 -4.42
CA SER A 128 21.79 -13.63 -3.07
C SER A 128 20.93 -14.55 -2.20
N ASP A 129 20.82 -14.21 -0.92
CA ASP A 129 20.00 -14.88 0.09
C ASP A 129 18.52 -15.02 -0.33
N TRP A 130 18.02 -14.05 -1.09
CA TRP A 130 16.63 -13.97 -1.54
C TRP A 130 16.46 -14.30 -3.03
N GLY A 131 17.53 -14.70 -3.71
CA GLY A 131 17.50 -14.98 -5.15
C GLY A 131 16.61 -16.17 -5.49
N ASN A 132 15.85 -16.06 -6.58
CA ASN A 132 15.09 -17.19 -7.10
C ASN A 132 16.05 -18.32 -7.58
N PRO A 133 16.01 -19.55 -7.01
CA PRO A 133 16.91 -20.61 -7.40
C PRO A 133 16.58 -21.18 -8.79
N TYR A 134 15.36 -20.95 -9.30
CA TYR A 134 14.89 -21.49 -10.57
C TYR A 134 15.24 -20.56 -11.76
N PRO A 135 16.15 -20.95 -12.67
CA PRO A 135 16.45 -20.20 -13.89
C PRO A 135 15.32 -20.25 -14.93
N ILE A 136 14.94 -19.07 -15.46
CA ILE A 136 14.00 -18.94 -16.59
C ILE A 136 14.59 -19.64 -17.82
N GLY A 137 13.76 -20.38 -18.55
CA GLY A 137 14.14 -21.09 -19.78
C GLY A 137 14.79 -22.45 -19.55
N ILE A 138 15.14 -22.78 -18.29
CA ILE A 138 15.67 -24.08 -17.88
C ILE A 138 14.65 -24.78 -16.97
N GLU A 139 14.22 -24.09 -15.91
CA GLU A 139 13.28 -24.62 -14.91
C GLU A 139 11.81 -24.24 -15.18
N GLY A 140 11.55 -23.56 -16.30
CA GLY A 140 10.24 -23.11 -16.73
C GLY A 140 10.23 -21.70 -17.30
N ASN A 141 9.05 -21.25 -17.70
CA ASN A 141 8.81 -19.86 -18.06
C ASN A 141 8.79 -18.96 -16.79
N ARG A 142 8.70 -17.64 -17.00
CA ARG A 142 8.74 -16.64 -15.92
C ARG A 142 7.72 -16.92 -14.82
N ASP A 143 6.48 -17.19 -15.19
CA ASP A 143 5.41 -17.40 -14.21
C ASP A 143 5.59 -18.72 -13.47
N GLU A 144 6.07 -19.77 -14.15
CA GLU A 144 6.40 -21.06 -13.53
C GLU A 144 7.50 -20.94 -12.47
N VAL A 145 8.61 -20.27 -12.80
CA VAL A 145 9.71 -20.12 -11.84
C VAL A 145 9.36 -19.20 -10.67
N ILE A 146 8.45 -18.23 -10.87
CA ILE A 146 7.91 -17.41 -9.78
C ILE A 146 6.96 -18.24 -8.91
N ARG A 147 6.10 -19.08 -9.50
CA ARG A 147 5.23 -19.98 -8.74
C ARG A 147 6.02 -20.99 -7.91
N LYS A 148 7.08 -21.58 -8.48
CA LYS A 148 8.01 -22.45 -7.74
C LYS A 148 8.66 -21.69 -6.58
N TYR A 149 9.11 -20.46 -6.82
CA TYR A 149 9.68 -19.61 -5.76
C TYR A 149 8.67 -19.29 -4.66
N GLN A 150 7.43 -18.92 -5.01
CA GLN A 150 6.33 -18.68 -4.06
C GLN A 150 6.07 -19.93 -3.21
N TYR A 151 6.01 -21.11 -3.84
CA TYR A 151 5.84 -22.37 -3.13
C TYR A 151 6.93 -22.61 -2.09
N ASP A 152 8.20 -22.45 -2.46
CA ASP A 152 9.32 -22.60 -1.53
C ASP A 152 9.31 -21.53 -0.43
N PHE A 153 8.94 -20.30 -0.77
CA PHE A 153 8.78 -19.21 0.19
C PHE A 153 7.72 -19.53 1.24
N ASP A 154 6.55 -20.00 0.80
CA ASP A 154 5.42 -20.29 1.69
C ASP A 154 5.75 -21.43 2.66
N ARG A 155 6.45 -22.45 2.15
CA ARG A 155 6.90 -23.63 2.91
C ARG A 155 8.15 -23.39 3.75
N GLY A 156 8.82 -22.25 3.61
CA GLY A 156 10.07 -21.96 4.31
C GLY A 156 11.27 -22.77 3.81
N TYR A 157 11.27 -23.14 2.52
CA TYR A 157 12.35 -23.89 1.86
C TYR A 157 13.42 -22.99 1.23
N LEU A 158 13.24 -21.66 1.26
CA LEU A 158 14.29 -20.74 0.88
C LEU A 158 15.46 -20.79 1.87
N LYS A 159 16.63 -20.32 1.42
CA LYS A 159 17.84 -20.21 2.26
C LYS A 159 17.62 -19.34 3.50
N SER A 160 16.81 -18.30 3.38
CA SER A 160 16.53 -17.33 4.43
C SER A 160 15.15 -17.52 5.04
N SER A 161 15.05 -17.25 6.34
CA SER A 161 13.82 -17.43 7.11
C SER A 161 12.88 -16.22 7.02
N LYS A 162 11.60 -16.42 7.32
CA LYS A 162 10.61 -15.32 7.33
C LYS A 162 10.97 -14.25 8.37
N GLU A 163 11.60 -14.60 9.48
CA GLU A 163 12.08 -13.64 10.49
C GLU A 163 13.19 -12.73 9.95
N GLN A 164 14.07 -13.27 9.09
CA GLN A 164 15.04 -12.45 8.38
C GLN A 164 14.36 -11.54 7.36
N LEU A 165 13.31 -12.04 6.68
CA LEU A 165 12.54 -11.24 5.73
C LEU A 165 11.90 -10.02 6.41
N LEU A 166 11.36 -10.16 7.63
CA LEU A 166 10.73 -9.05 8.37
C LEU A 166 11.66 -7.83 8.53
N LYS A 167 12.98 -8.02 8.54
CA LYS A 167 13.97 -6.93 8.61
C LYS A 167 14.03 -6.08 7.33
N LEU A 168 13.44 -6.58 6.23
CA LEU A 168 13.36 -5.91 4.94
C LEU A 168 12.08 -5.09 4.75
N ARG A 169 11.19 -5.05 5.77
CA ARG A 169 9.96 -4.27 5.71
C ARG A 169 10.26 -2.78 5.48
N GLY A 170 9.57 -2.18 4.52
CA GLY A 170 9.76 -0.78 4.12
C GLY A 170 11.04 -0.52 3.31
N ARG A 171 11.84 -1.54 2.99
CA ARG A 171 13.04 -1.39 2.16
C ARG A 171 12.73 -1.52 0.68
N THR A 172 13.60 -0.94 -0.14
CA THR A 172 13.59 -1.11 -1.59
C THR A 172 14.46 -2.28 -2.01
N LEU A 173 13.87 -3.27 -2.68
CA LEU A 173 14.51 -4.50 -3.12
C LEU A 173 14.98 -4.39 -4.58
N GLY A 174 16.27 -4.60 -4.84
CA GLY A 174 16.85 -4.56 -6.19
C GLY A 174 16.80 -5.93 -6.87
N CYS A 175 16.19 -6.01 -8.05
CA CYS A 175 16.23 -7.18 -8.94
C CYS A 175 16.45 -6.77 -10.40
N HIS A 176 16.74 -7.72 -11.29
CA HIS A 176 16.88 -7.48 -12.74
C HIS A 176 15.56 -7.65 -13.51
N CYS A 177 14.52 -8.24 -12.90
CA CYS A 177 13.32 -8.67 -13.64
C CYS A 177 12.30 -7.55 -13.90
N LYS A 178 12.23 -6.53 -13.05
CA LYS A 178 11.25 -5.45 -13.21
C LYS A 178 11.46 -4.72 -14.54
N PRO A 179 10.41 -4.25 -15.24
CA PRO A 179 9.01 -4.17 -14.83
C PRO A 179 8.21 -5.47 -15.03
N ALA A 180 8.78 -6.52 -15.63
CA ALA A 180 8.11 -7.80 -15.73
C ALA A 180 7.91 -8.44 -14.34
N ALA A 181 7.03 -9.44 -14.25
CA ALA A 181 6.80 -10.20 -13.03
C ALA A 181 8.14 -10.68 -12.42
N CYS A 182 8.29 -10.47 -11.12
CA CYS A 182 9.53 -10.69 -10.39
C CYS A 182 9.28 -11.54 -9.15
N HIS A 183 10.24 -12.39 -8.77
CA HIS A 183 10.16 -13.12 -7.50
C HIS A 183 10.18 -12.18 -6.29
N GLY A 184 10.76 -10.98 -6.44
CA GLY A 184 10.71 -9.93 -5.42
C GLY A 184 9.29 -9.50 -5.08
N ASP A 185 8.34 -9.65 -5.99
CA ASP A 185 6.93 -9.33 -5.75
C ASP A 185 6.33 -10.24 -4.67
N VAL A 186 6.77 -11.50 -4.59
CA VAL A 186 6.40 -12.44 -3.52
C VAL A 186 6.81 -11.89 -2.15
N LEU A 187 8.06 -11.43 -2.05
CA LEU A 187 8.64 -10.92 -0.81
C LEU A 187 7.97 -9.59 -0.39
N ALA A 188 7.83 -8.66 -1.34
CA ALA A 188 7.21 -7.37 -1.11
C ALA A 188 5.74 -7.53 -0.70
N ASN A 189 4.97 -8.35 -1.42
CA ASN A 189 3.55 -8.58 -1.10
C ASN A 189 3.37 -9.19 0.29
N TYR A 190 4.20 -10.19 0.64
CA TYR A 190 4.18 -10.76 1.99
C TYR A 190 4.42 -9.67 3.04
N LEU A 191 5.49 -8.89 2.92
CA LEU A 191 5.83 -7.83 3.89
C LEU A 191 4.77 -6.74 4.00
N ASN A 192 4.16 -6.38 2.87
CA ASN A 192 3.13 -5.33 2.81
C ASN A 192 1.76 -5.81 3.32
N SER A 193 1.54 -7.11 3.42
CA SER A 193 0.30 -7.71 3.94
C SER A 193 0.22 -7.77 5.47
N LEU A 194 1.35 -7.69 6.16
CA LEU A 194 1.42 -7.87 7.61
C LEU A 194 0.91 -6.62 8.34
N ASP A 195 0.19 -6.77 9.46
CA ASP A 195 -0.02 -5.66 10.40
C ASP A 195 1.26 -5.50 11.27
N ASP A 196 1.70 -4.27 11.50
CA ASP A 196 2.80 -3.96 12.43
C ASP A 196 2.31 -3.65 13.86
N GLY A 197 0.99 -3.59 14.07
CA GLY A 197 0.39 -3.22 15.35
C GLY A 197 0.52 -1.74 15.70
N GLU A 198 1.25 -0.96 14.90
CA GLU A 198 1.49 0.47 15.09
C GLU A 198 0.24 1.29 14.75
#